data_AF-A0A7V6TG05-F1
#
_entry.id   AF-A0A7V6TG05-F1
#
_cell.length_a   1.000
_cell.length_b   1.000
_cell.length_c   1.000
_cell.angle_alpha   90.00
_cell.angle_beta   90.00
_cell.angle_gamma   90.00
#
_symmetry.space_group_name_H-M   'P 1'
#
loop_
_entity.id
_entity.type
_entity.pdbx_description
1 polymer ?
#
loop_
_entity_poly.entity_id
_entity_poly.type
_entity_poly.pdbx_seq_one_letter_code
_entity_poly.pdbx_strand_id
1 'polypeptide(L)'
;MTKLAKMNTPIFWAEGHPGALDRESWSLKVHGSCKEPQIFSWQDLQEMPQVRVEARLTSVTRWSVFGAWTGVSFAEILRRVQVNESCKYVRFWSVGRIYDTSIPRSIAEKERSLIAWAFDDELLTEDYGGPIRALIPYLWGYKSAKSMIEIELMDYYVPGFWEMRGYTDSGKIEAGKCRDINDGGKIKEIADGEVKDFI
;
A
#
# COMPACT_ATOMS: atom_id res chain seq x y z
N MET A 1 -7.57 15.75 14.42
CA MET A 1 -6.94 14.41 14.42
C MET A 1 -7.75 13.50 13.52
N THR A 2 -7.08 12.79 12.60
CA THR A 2 -7.72 11.80 11.72
C THR A 2 -8.19 10.58 12.51
N LYS A 3 -9.05 9.73 11.92
CA LYS A 3 -9.55 8.51 12.56
C LYS A 3 -8.42 7.56 12.93
N LEU A 4 -7.44 7.37 12.04
CA LEU A 4 -6.24 6.57 12.33
C LEU A 4 -5.48 7.11 13.55
N ALA A 5 -5.34 8.44 13.68
CA ALA A 5 -4.74 9.08 14.85
C ALA A 5 -5.57 8.90 16.12
N LYS A 6 -6.90 9.06 16.04
CA LYS A 6 -7.81 8.83 17.19
C LYS A 6 -7.76 7.38 17.70
N MET A 7 -7.50 6.42 16.81
CA MET A 7 -7.31 5.01 17.17
C MET A 7 -5.91 4.69 17.71
N ASN A 8 -5.00 5.69 17.79
CA ASN A 8 -3.59 5.49 18.12
C ASN A 8 -2.91 4.47 17.18
N THR A 9 -3.25 4.53 15.89
CA THR A 9 -2.63 3.65 14.89
C THR A 9 -1.13 3.92 14.83
N PRO A 10 -0.26 2.91 14.95
CA PRO A 10 1.18 3.14 14.93
C PRO A 10 1.69 3.79 13.65
N ILE A 11 2.57 4.78 13.80
CA ILE A 11 3.22 5.50 12.70
C ILE A 11 4.62 4.93 12.52
N PHE A 12 4.88 4.39 11.32
CA PHE A 12 6.20 3.89 10.92
C PHE A 12 6.62 4.50 9.59
N TRP A 13 7.88 4.95 9.55
CA TRP A 13 8.55 5.50 8.38
C TRP A 13 9.94 4.91 8.31
N ALA A 14 10.27 4.20 7.22
CA ALA A 14 11.57 3.56 7.05
C ALA A 14 12.69 4.58 6.80
N GLU A 15 12.36 5.72 6.19
CA GLU A 15 13.29 6.76 5.77
C GLU A 15 13.15 8.07 6.58
N GLY A 16 12.41 8.05 7.69
CA GLY A 16 12.03 9.24 8.45
C GLY A 16 10.71 9.87 7.98
N HIS A 17 10.06 10.66 8.84
CA HIS A 17 8.79 11.32 8.50
C HIS A 17 9.03 12.39 7.41
N PRO A 18 8.23 12.42 6.31
CA PRO A 18 8.52 13.29 5.16
C PRO A 18 8.21 14.77 5.40
N GLY A 19 7.58 15.10 6.52
CA GLY A 19 7.08 16.44 6.81
C GLY A 19 5.74 16.69 6.12
N ALA A 20 5.44 17.94 5.80
CA ALA A 20 4.23 18.30 5.06
C ALA A 20 4.40 17.96 3.58
N LEU A 21 3.39 17.32 2.99
CA LEU A 21 3.36 16.97 1.57
C LEU A 21 2.20 17.70 0.89
N ASP A 22 2.47 18.34 -0.24
CA ASP A 22 1.43 18.98 -1.03
C ASP A 22 0.70 17.96 -1.89
N ARG A 23 -0.58 17.75 -1.59
CA ARG A 23 -1.46 16.83 -2.30
C ARG A 23 -1.79 17.34 -3.71
N GLU A 24 -2.01 18.63 -3.88
CA GLU A 24 -2.53 19.17 -5.13
C GLU A 24 -1.48 19.16 -6.26
N SER A 25 -0.19 19.18 -5.91
CA SER A 25 0.93 18.98 -6.83
C SER A 25 1.45 17.54 -6.87
N TRP A 26 0.79 16.60 -6.19
CA TRP A 26 1.25 15.21 -6.14
C TRP A 26 1.17 14.55 -7.50
N SER A 27 2.17 13.74 -7.83
CA SER A 27 2.18 12.94 -9.05
C SER A 27 2.75 11.55 -8.80
N LEU A 28 2.30 10.60 -9.62
CA LEU A 28 2.71 9.21 -9.58
C LEU A 28 3.17 8.77 -10.97
N LYS A 29 4.46 8.47 -11.10
CA LYS A 29 5.03 7.91 -12.33
C LYS A 29 4.78 6.41 -12.39
N VAL A 30 4.28 5.88 -13.51
CA VAL A 30 4.12 4.45 -13.76
C VAL A 30 4.81 4.09 -15.07
N HIS A 31 5.79 3.18 -15.02
CA HIS A 31 6.64 2.86 -16.18
C HIS A 31 7.20 1.43 -16.11
N GLY A 32 8.08 1.08 -17.05
CA GLY A 32 8.73 -0.22 -17.14
C GLY A 32 8.05 -1.12 -18.19
N SER A 33 7.67 -2.33 -17.79
CA SER A 33 7.06 -3.35 -18.65
C SER A 33 5.59 -3.05 -19.00
N CYS A 34 5.38 -1.99 -19.79
CA CYS A 34 4.09 -1.54 -20.30
C CYS A 34 4.24 -0.80 -21.65
N LYS A 35 3.14 -0.61 -22.39
CA LYS A 35 3.18 0.09 -23.69
C LYS A 35 3.01 1.61 -23.57
N GLU A 36 2.26 2.06 -22.58
CA GLU A 36 1.91 3.48 -22.38
C GLU A 36 2.36 3.94 -20.98
N PRO A 37 3.66 4.19 -20.75
CA PRO A 37 4.12 4.74 -19.48
C PRO A 37 3.51 6.13 -19.26
N GLN A 38 3.05 6.41 -18.04
CA GLN A 38 2.30 7.63 -17.73
C GLN A 38 2.72 8.23 -16.39
N ILE A 39 2.50 9.53 -16.24
CA ILE A 39 2.55 10.24 -14.96
C ILE A 39 1.12 10.67 -14.66
N PHE A 40 0.58 10.19 -13.55
CA PHE A 40 -0.75 10.57 -13.09
C PHE A 40 -0.62 11.67 -12.06
N SER A 41 -1.23 12.82 -12.30
CA SER A 41 -1.44 13.85 -11.28
C SER A 41 -2.42 13.37 -10.20
N TRP A 42 -2.48 14.07 -9.08
CA TRP A 42 -3.52 13.88 -8.08
C TRP A 42 -4.92 13.96 -8.70
N GLN A 43 -5.16 14.94 -9.57
CA GLN A 43 -6.45 15.13 -10.23
C GLN A 43 -6.77 13.96 -11.18
N ASP A 44 -5.78 13.48 -11.96
CA ASP A 44 -5.96 12.29 -12.82
C ASP A 44 -6.41 11.07 -11.99
N LEU A 45 -5.79 10.85 -10.82
CA LEU A 45 -6.13 9.75 -9.92
C LEU A 45 -7.54 9.90 -9.33
N GLN A 46 -7.97 11.12 -9.00
CA GLN A 46 -9.31 11.39 -8.48
C GLN A 46 -10.42 11.19 -9.52
N GLU A 47 -10.13 11.44 -10.80
CA GLU A 47 -11.08 11.26 -11.91
C GLU A 47 -11.22 9.79 -12.36
N MET A 48 -10.33 8.90 -11.90
CA MET A 48 -10.44 7.47 -12.18
C MET A 48 -11.64 6.84 -11.46
N PRO A 49 -12.15 5.68 -11.94
CA PRO A 49 -13.15 4.91 -11.20
C PRO A 49 -12.67 4.58 -9.79
N GLN A 50 -13.27 5.27 -8.80
CA GLN A 50 -12.91 5.09 -7.41
C GLN A 50 -13.55 3.82 -6.85
N VAL A 51 -12.81 3.13 -6.01
CA VAL A 51 -13.29 1.96 -5.28
C VAL A 51 -13.11 2.16 -3.79
N ARG A 52 -14.05 1.60 -3.03
CA ARG A 52 -14.01 1.54 -1.57
C ARG A 52 -13.94 0.07 -1.16
N VAL A 53 -12.91 -0.30 -0.43
CA VAL A 53 -12.71 -1.68 0.02
C VAL A 53 -12.57 -1.75 1.54
N GLU A 54 -13.30 -2.66 2.16
CA GLU A 54 -13.11 -3.01 3.55
C GLU A 54 -11.93 -3.98 3.65
N ALA A 55 -10.85 -3.54 4.28
CA ALA A 55 -9.62 -4.30 4.34
C ALA A 55 -8.82 -4.00 5.61
N ARG A 56 -8.01 -4.99 6.00
CA ARG A 56 -7.11 -4.87 7.13
C ARG A 56 -5.68 -4.67 6.64
N LEU A 57 -5.03 -3.61 7.10
CA LEU A 57 -3.59 -3.47 7.00
C LEU A 57 -2.95 -4.14 8.20
N THR A 58 -2.07 -5.11 7.96
CA THR A 58 -1.47 -5.93 9.01
C THR A 58 0.04 -5.75 9.02
N SER A 59 0.58 -5.21 10.10
CA SER A 59 2.02 -5.02 10.26
C SER A 59 2.71 -6.31 10.66
N VAL A 60 3.92 -6.52 10.12
CA VAL A 60 4.84 -7.58 10.54
C VAL A 60 5.20 -7.48 12.03
N THR A 61 5.08 -6.29 12.65
CA THR A 61 5.22 -6.08 14.10
C THR A 61 3.94 -6.40 14.90
N ARG A 62 3.07 -7.24 14.33
CA ARG A 62 1.89 -7.85 14.97
C ARG A 62 0.89 -6.84 15.54
N TRP A 63 0.53 -5.86 14.72
CA TRP A 63 -0.66 -5.04 14.91
C TRP A 63 -1.39 -4.89 13.58
N SER A 64 -2.69 -4.62 13.64
CA SER A 64 -3.50 -4.44 12.44
C SER A 64 -4.58 -3.40 12.62
N VAL A 65 -4.97 -2.75 11.53
CA VAL A 65 -6.08 -1.81 11.50
C VAL A 65 -7.01 -2.14 10.33
N PHE A 66 -8.29 -2.27 10.63
CA PHE A 66 -9.36 -2.50 9.67
C PHE A 66 -10.17 -1.23 9.46
N GLY A 67 -10.62 -1.02 8.24
CA GLY A 67 -11.53 0.07 7.88
C GLY A 67 -11.80 0.07 6.39
N ALA A 68 -12.55 1.06 5.94
CA ALA A 68 -12.82 1.26 4.54
C ALA A 68 -11.74 2.15 3.90
N TRP A 69 -11.04 1.62 2.92
CA TRP A 69 -10.03 2.34 2.17
C TRP A 69 -10.61 2.79 0.84
N THR A 70 -10.41 4.07 0.48
CA THR A 70 -10.85 4.62 -0.80
C THR A 70 -9.63 4.97 -1.65
N GLY A 71 -9.71 4.59 -2.92
CA GLY A 71 -8.61 4.73 -3.87
C GLY A 71 -8.99 4.33 -5.29
N VAL A 72 -7.97 4.16 -6.13
CA VAL A 72 -8.08 3.49 -7.43
C VAL A 72 -7.43 2.11 -7.33
N SER A 73 -8.01 1.11 -8.01
CA SER A 73 -7.43 -0.23 -8.03
C SER A 73 -6.13 -0.26 -8.82
N PHE A 74 -5.16 -1.06 -8.39
CA PHE A 74 -3.94 -1.26 -9.19
C PHE A 74 -4.26 -1.91 -10.55
N ALA A 75 -5.26 -2.80 -10.63
CA ALA A 75 -5.72 -3.38 -11.89
C ALA A 75 -6.10 -2.29 -12.92
N GLU A 76 -6.75 -1.22 -12.46
CA GLU A 76 -7.14 -0.10 -13.32
C GLU A 76 -5.93 0.70 -13.82
N ILE A 77 -4.93 0.92 -12.97
CA ILE A 77 -3.66 1.57 -13.35
C ILE A 77 -2.91 0.73 -14.39
N LEU A 78 -2.78 -0.58 -14.14
CA LEU A 78 -2.12 -1.52 -15.05
C LEU A 78 -2.81 -1.59 -16.41
N ARG A 79 -4.15 -1.48 -16.44
CA ARG A 79 -4.94 -1.41 -17.67
C ARG A 79 -4.67 -0.12 -18.44
N ARG A 80 -4.64 1.04 -17.77
CA ARG A 80 -4.37 2.34 -18.42
C ARG A 80 -3.01 2.40 -19.09
N VAL A 81 -1.97 1.90 -18.43
CA VAL A 81 -0.61 1.89 -18.99
C VAL A 81 -0.38 0.76 -19.99
N GLN A 82 -1.37 -0.12 -20.20
CA GLN A 82 -1.27 -1.32 -21.05
C GLN A 82 -0.07 -2.19 -20.65
N VAL A 83 -0.10 -2.71 -19.42
CA VAL A 83 0.94 -3.61 -18.89
C VAL A 83 1.23 -4.79 -19.83
N ASN A 84 2.50 -5.11 -20.03
CA ASN A 84 2.89 -6.24 -20.88
C ASN A 84 2.60 -7.58 -20.19
N GLU A 85 2.34 -8.63 -20.95
CA GLU A 85 2.12 -10.00 -20.42
C GLU A 85 3.35 -10.57 -19.69
N SER A 86 4.55 -10.11 -20.09
CA SER A 86 5.82 -10.47 -19.44
C SER A 86 5.98 -9.86 -18.06
N CYS A 87 5.27 -8.77 -17.72
CA CYS A 87 5.33 -8.17 -16.39
C CYS A 87 4.84 -9.15 -15.31
N LYS A 88 5.70 -9.44 -14.33
CA LYS A 88 5.43 -10.36 -13.21
C LYS A 88 5.46 -9.67 -11.85
N TYR A 89 6.07 -8.50 -11.74
CA TYR A 89 6.24 -7.78 -10.48
C TYR A 89 5.95 -6.30 -10.62
N VAL A 90 5.53 -5.70 -9.51
CA VAL A 90 5.26 -4.27 -9.36
C VAL A 90 6.10 -3.78 -8.20
N ARG A 91 6.96 -2.79 -8.45
CA ARG A 91 7.79 -2.16 -7.44
C ARG A 91 7.28 -0.77 -7.15
N PHE A 92 7.18 -0.45 -5.86
CA PHE A 92 6.74 0.85 -5.37
C PHE A 92 7.93 1.61 -4.80
N TRP A 93 8.01 2.90 -5.09
CA TRP A 93 8.99 3.83 -4.52
C TRP A 93 8.28 4.92 -3.73
N SER A 94 8.74 5.12 -2.49
CA SER A 94 8.28 6.20 -1.61
C SER A 94 9.00 7.51 -1.92
N VAL A 95 8.41 8.61 -1.46
CA VAL A 95 8.81 10.00 -1.73
C VAL A 95 10.29 10.31 -1.44
N GLY A 96 10.89 9.72 -0.41
CA GLY A 96 12.30 9.96 -0.09
C GLY A 96 13.28 9.19 -0.97
N ARG A 97 12.80 8.33 -1.87
CA ARG A 97 13.60 7.45 -2.75
C ARG A 97 14.60 6.55 -2.00
N ILE A 98 14.38 6.33 -0.70
CA ILE A 98 15.15 5.38 0.10
C ILE A 98 14.33 4.11 0.28
N TYR A 99 13.04 4.25 0.56
CA TYR A 99 12.16 3.11 0.77
C TYR A 99 11.47 2.66 -0.53
N ASP A 100 11.63 1.38 -0.82
CA ASP A 100 10.99 0.68 -1.92
C ASP A 100 10.56 -0.74 -1.51
N THR A 101 9.61 -1.31 -2.25
CA THR A 101 9.21 -2.72 -2.09
C THR A 101 8.60 -3.27 -3.36
N SER A 102 8.75 -4.58 -3.57
CA SER A 102 8.22 -5.28 -4.74
C SER A 102 7.18 -6.31 -4.34
N ILE A 103 6.10 -6.41 -5.12
CA ILE A 103 5.07 -7.44 -4.99
C ILE A 103 4.84 -8.15 -6.33
N PRO A 104 4.33 -9.40 -6.32
CA PRO A 104 3.86 -10.02 -7.54
C PRO A 104 2.72 -9.23 -8.18
N ARG A 105 2.73 -9.09 -9.51
CA ARG A 105 1.64 -8.48 -10.28
C ARG A 105 0.29 -9.14 -9.97
N SER A 106 0.27 -10.46 -9.79
CA SER A 106 -0.94 -11.21 -9.44
C SER A 106 -1.52 -10.84 -8.06
N ILE A 107 -0.72 -10.25 -7.16
CA ILE A 107 -1.22 -9.66 -5.90
C ILE A 107 -1.71 -8.22 -6.15
N ALA A 108 -1.00 -7.45 -6.97
CA ALA A 108 -1.43 -6.10 -7.36
C ALA A 108 -2.79 -6.10 -8.07
N GLU A 109 -3.09 -7.11 -8.90
CA GLU A 109 -4.35 -7.22 -9.65
C GLU A 109 -5.55 -7.69 -8.81
N LYS A 110 -5.35 -8.04 -7.53
CA LYS A 110 -6.45 -8.46 -6.66
C LYS A 110 -7.38 -7.31 -6.30
N GLU A 111 -8.64 -7.64 -6.05
CA GLU A 111 -9.75 -6.70 -5.87
C GLU A 111 -9.53 -5.64 -4.76
N ARG A 112 -8.75 -5.95 -3.70
CA ARG A 112 -8.49 -5.05 -2.57
C ARG A 112 -7.11 -4.39 -2.60
N SER A 113 -6.35 -4.58 -3.68
CA SER A 113 -5.06 -3.94 -3.87
C SER A 113 -5.25 -2.56 -4.50
N LEU A 114 -5.02 -1.51 -3.70
CA LEU A 114 -5.33 -0.13 -4.08
C LEU A 114 -4.13 0.82 -4.03
N ILE A 115 -4.19 1.86 -4.86
CA ILE A 115 -3.59 3.15 -4.56
C ILE A 115 -4.62 3.94 -3.75
N ALA A 116 -4.46 3.95 -2.43
CA ALA A 116 -5.40 4.52 -1.48
C ALA A 116 -5.00 5.94 -1.06
N TRP A 117 -5.99 6.83 -0.94
CA TRP A 117 -5.82 8.22 -0.46
C TRP A 117 -6.72 8.58 0.72
N ALA A 118 -7.70 7.72 1.06
CA ALA A 118 -8.55 7.93 2.22
C ALA A 118 -8.77 6.64 3.02
N PHE A 119 -9.04 6.82 4.31
CA PHE A 119 -9.42 5.79 5.27
C PHE A 119 -10.67 6.26 6.03
N ASP A 120 -11.75 5.48 5.97
CA ASP A 120 -13.06 5.79 6.54
C ASP A 120 -13.50 7.24 6.23
N ASP A 121 -13.49 7.57 4.93
CA ASP A 121 -13.92 8.86 4.37
C ASP A 121 -13.04 10.06 4.74
N GLU A 122 -11.95 9.86 5.48
CA GLU A 122 -10.97 10.89 5.80
C GLU A 122 -9.70 10.71 4.95
N LEU A 123 -9.23 11.81 4.34
CA LEU A 123 -7.98 11.80 3.59
C LEU A 123 -6.80 11.42 4.49
N LEU A 124 -5.90 10.59 3.97
CA LEU A 124 -4.70 10.17 4.67
C LEU A 124 -3.78 11.37 4.89
N THR A 125 -3.30 11.53 6.12
CA THR A 125 -2.17 12.41 6.43
C THR A 125 -0.85 11.71 6.11
N GLU A 126 0.23 12.48 6.10
CA GLU A 126 1.59 12.02 5.89
C GLU A 126 1.99 10.94 6.90
N ASP A 127 1.55 11.05 8.16
CA ASP A 127 1.71 10.00 9.18
C ASP A 127 1.29 8.59 8.68
N TYR A 128 0.19 8.54 7.92
CA TYR A 128 -0.43 7.31 7.45
C TYR A 128 -0.17 7.00 5.96
N GLY A 129 0.71 7.80 5.33
CA GLY A 129 1.17 7.62 3.96
C GLY A 129 0.38 8.40 2.91
N GLY A 130 -0.31 9.48 3.30
CA GLY A 130 -0.81 10.46 2.33
C GLY A 130 0.33 11.14 1.56
N PRO A 131 0.06 11.75 0.39
CA PRO A 131 -1.25 11.88 -0.25
C PRO A 131 -1.83 10.57 -0.80
N ILE A 132 -0.98 9.63 -1.20
CA ILE A 132 -1.36 8.29 -1.67
C ILE A 132 -0.44 7.21 -1.12
N ARG A 133 -0.99 6.02 -0.85
CA ARG A 133 -0.22 4.83 -0.45
C ARG A 133 -0.65 3.59 -1.23
N ALA A 134 0.22 2.60 -1.32
CA ALA A 134 -0.22 1.25 -1.61
C ALA A 134 -0.97 0.69 -0.39
N LEU A 135 -2.06 -0.02 -0.67
CA LEU A 135 -2.76 -0.90 0.27
C LEU A 135 -2.74 -2.31 -0.32
N ILE A 136 -1.96 -3.21 0.28
CA ILE A 136 -1.83 -4.61 -0.12
C ILE A 136 -2.24 -5.49 1.08
N PRO A 137 -3.54 -5.77 1.30
CA PRO A 137 -4.03 -6.42 2.52
C PRO A 137 -3.68 -7.92 2.60
N TYR A 138 -3.19 -8.48 1.50
CA TYR A 138 -2.78 -9.89 1.40
C TYR A 138 -1.38 -10.16 1.97
N LEU A 139 -0.58 -9.10 2.18
CA LEU A 139 0.82 -9.18 2.58
C LEU A 139 1.07 -8.32 3.82
N TRP A 140 2.19 -8.56 4.50
CA TRP A 140 2.63 -7.70 5.60
C TRP A 140 2.74 -6.24 5.15
N GLY A 141 2.49 -5.32 6.08
CA GLY A 141 2.38 -3.89 5.83
C GLY A 141 3.65 -3.25 5.25
N TYR A 142 4.81 -3.90 5.37
CA TYR A 142 6.05 -3.45 4.71
C TYR A 142 6.06 -3.69 3.19
N LYS A 143 5.03 -4.32 2.63
CA LYS A 143 4.76 -4.40 1.18
C LYS A 143 3.78 -3.32 0.71
N SER A 144 3.24 -2.52 1.64
CA SER A 144 2.26 -1.46 1.37
C SER A 144 2.93 -0.09 1.52
N ALA A 145 3.68 0.33 0.49
CA ALA A 145 4.45 1.56 0.50
C ALA A 145 3.62 2.82 0.77
N LYS A 146 4.16 3.74 1.57
CA LYS A 146 3.57 5.05 1.87
C LYS A 146 4.04 6.10 0.87
N SER A 147 3.23 7.15 0.67
CA SER A 147 3.57 8.35 -0.10
C SER A 147 4.30 8.02 -1.40
N MET A 148 3.66 7.19 -2.23
CA MET A 148 4.27 6.67 -3.45
C MET A 148 4.45 7.77 -4.49
N ILE A 149 5.61 7.79 -5.12
CA ILE A 149 5.92 8.70 -6.25
C ILE A 149 6.15 7.94 -7.55
N GLU A 150 6.46 6.64 -7.48
CA GLU A 150 6.83 5.86 -8.65
C GLU A 150 6.44 4.38 -8.51
N ILE A 151 5.92 3.82 -9.60
CA ILE A 151 5.63 2.41 -9.80
C ILE A 151 6.44 1.93 -11.01
N GLU A 152 7.27 0.92 -10.78
CA GLU A 152 8.06 0.27 -11.82
C GLU A 152 7.51 -1.15 -12.06
N LEU A 153 7.16 -1.42 -13.32
CA LEU A 153 6.62 -2.70 -13.78
C LEU A 153 7.76 -3.57 -14.30
N MET A 154 7.94 -4.76 -13.74
CA MET A 154 9.13 -5.59 -13.96
C MET A 154 8.75 -7.02 -14.36
N ASP A 155 9.57 -7.65 -15.18
CA ASP A 155 9.47 -9.07 -15.55
C ASP A 155 10.28 -9.99 -14.61
N TYR A 156 11.23 -9.45 -13.84
CA TYR A 156 11.95 -10.14 -12.77
C TYR A 156 11.74 -9.47 -11.40
N TYR A 157 12.03 -10.23 -10.33
CA TYR A 157 11.90 -9.74 -8.96
C TYR A 157 13.14 -8.95 -8.55
N VAL A 158 12.93 -7.83 -7.85
CA VAL A 158 13.98 -7.06 -7.17
C VAL A 158 13.60 -6.92 -5.69
N PRO A 159 14.45 -7.36 -4.74
CA PRO A 159 14.19 -7.16 -3.33
C PRO A 159 14.22 -5.66 -2.97
N GLY A 160 13.26 -5.25 -2.14
CA GLY A 160 13.15 -3.87 -1.65
C GLY A 160 13.91 -3.62 -0.36
N PHE A 161 13.58 -2.50 0.28
CA PHE A 161 14.29 -1.99 1.45
C PHE A 161 14.37 -2.97 2.63
N TRP A 162 13.25 -3.60 3.01
CA TRP A 162 13.21 -4.49 4.17
C TRP A 162 13.68 -5.89 3.83
N GLU A 163 13.46 -6.33 2.60
CA GLU A 163 13.87 -7.61 2.06
C GLU A 163 15.40 -7.71 2.04
N MET A 164 16.07 -6.64 1.61
CA MET A 164 17.52 -6.47 1.71
C MET A 164 18.05 -6.42 3.16
N ARG A 165 17.16 -6.36 4.16
CA ARG A 165 17.45 -6.33 5.60
C ARG A 165 16.94 -7.57 6.34
N GLY A 166 16.66 -8.65 5.62
CA GLY A 166 16.33 -9.95 6.20
C GLY A 166 14.83 -10.23 6.38
N TYR A 167 13.95 -9.33 5.95
CA TYR A 167 12.53 -9.66 5.85
C TYR A 167 12.27 -10.55 4.64
N THR A 168 11.21 -11.35 4.68
CA THR A 168 10.93 -12.30 3.59
C THR A 168 10.58 -11.60 2.28
N ASP A 169 11.03 -12.14 1.16
CA ASP A 169 10.64 -11.63 -0.17
C ASP A 169 9.15 -11.74 -0.42
N SER A 170 8.54 -12.83 0.07
CA SER A 170 7.12 -13.09 -0.16
C SER A 170 6.21 -12.09 0.55
N GLY A 171 6.61 -11.59 1.73
CA GLY A 171 5.77 -10.76 2.58
C GLY A 171 4.48 -11.44 3.04
N LYS A 172 4.38 -12.78 2.98
CA LYS A 172 3.18 -13.51 3.38
C LYS A 172 2.90 -13.29 4.87
N ILE A 173 1.64 -12.96 5.16
CA ILE A 173 1.14 -12.90 6.54
C ILE A 173 1.09 -14.32 7.10
N GLU A 174 1.63 -14.48 8.30
CA GLU A 174 1.65 -15.74 9.04
C GLU A 174 0.69 -15.67 10.22
N ALA A 175 0.04 -16.80 10.52
CA ALA A 175 -0.86 -16.92 11.65
C ALA A 175 -0.21 -16.53 12.99
N GLY A 176 -1.04 -16.19 13.97
CA GLY A 176 -0.64 -15.95 15.35
C GLY A 176 -1.21 -14.67 15.94
N LYS A 177 -0.65 -14.27 17.09
CA LYS A 177 -1.15 -13.13 17.87
C LYS A 177 -0.92 -11.79 17.16
N CYS A 178 -1.96 -10.97 17.11
CA CYS A 178 -1.94 -9.64 16.52
C CYS A 178 -2.78 -8.66 17.37
N ARG A 179 -2.27 -7.45 17.56
CA ARG A 179 -3.03 -6.37 18.24
C ARG A 179 -4.07 -5.78 17.29
N ASP A 180 -5.33 -5.79 17.70
CA ASP A 180 -6.43 -5.17 16.99
C ASP A 180 -6.55 -3.68 17.36
N ILE A 181 -6.08 -2.79 16.49
CA ILE A 181 -6.14 -1.34 16.74
C ILE A 181 -7.60 -0.86 16.85
N ASN A 182 -8.52 -1.54 16.16
CA ASN A 182 -9.95 -1.24 16.23
C ASN A 182 -10.57 -1.54 17.62
N ASP A 183 -9.93 -2.40 18.43
CA ASP A 183 -10.40 -2.81 19.76
C ASP A 183 -9.37 -2.43 20.83
N GLY A 184 -8.87 -1.19 20.77
CA GLY A 184 -7.97 -0.63 21.77
C GLY A 184 -6.63 -1.36 21.90
N GLY A 185 -6.21 -2.09 20.86
CA GLY A 185 -4.96 -2.85 20.84
C GLY A 185 -5.03 -4.21 21.54
N LYS A 186 -6.22 -4.74 21.83
CA LYS A 186 -6.37 -6.10 22.37
C LYS A 186 -5.70 -7.12 21.44
N ILE A 187 -5.02 -8.10 22.06
CA ILE A 187 -4.36 -9.18 21.34
C ILE A 187 -5.39 -10.25 20.98
N LYS A 188 -5.44 -10.63 19.72
CA LYS A 188 -6.33 -11.64 19.14
C LYS A 188 -5.53 -12.52 18.17
N GLU A 189 -6.04 -13.70 17.81
CA GLU A 189 -5.39 -14.60 16.85
C GLU A 189 -5.81 -14.26 15.41
N ILE A 190 -4.87 -14.29 14.47
CA ILE A 190 -5.13 -14.15 13.03
C ILE A 190 -4.72 -15.42 12.30
N ALA A 191 -5.40 -15.72 11.19
CA ALA A 191 -4.97 -16.73 10.22
C ALA A 191 -3.74 -16.27 9.43
N ASP A 192 -3.14 -17.19 8.66
CA ASP A 192 -2.21 -16.84 7.60
C ASP A 192 -2.94 -16.25 6.38
N GLY A 193 -2.22 -15.45 5.58
CA GLY A 193 -2.78 -14.76 4.42
C GLY A 193 -3.60 -13.50 4.76
N GLU A 194 -4.59 -13.19 3.92
CA GLU A 194 -5.41 -11.99 4.11
C GLU A 194 -6.24 -12.08 5.40
N VAL A 195 -6.00 -11.15 6.32
CA VAL A 195 -6.74 -11.10 7.59
C VAL A 195 -8.05 -10.34 7.40
N LYS A 196 -9.14 -11.06 7.19
CA LYS A 196 -10.49 -10.46 7.15
C LYS A 196 -11.05 -10.29 8.56
N ASP A 197 -10.95 -11.35 9.36
CA ASP A 197 -11.47 -11.42 10.73
C ASP A 197 -10.42 -12.04 11.67
N PHE A 198 -10.63 -11.87 12.98
CA PHE A 198 -9.88 -12.59 14.00
C PHE A 198 -10.54 -13.95 14.28
N ILE A 199 -9.74 -14.91 14.78
CA ILE A 199 -10.18 -16.25 15.17
C ILE A 199 -10.38 -16.32 16.69
#